data_AF-A0A8T2AEQ3-F1
#
_entry.id   AF-A0A8T2AEQ3-F1
#
_cell.length_a   1.000
_cell.length_b   1.000
_cell.length_c   1.000
_cell.angle_alpha   90.00
_cell.angle_beta   90.00
_cell.angle_gamma   90.00
#
_symmetry.space_group_name_H-M   'P 1'
#
loop_
_entity.id
_entity.type
_entity.pdbx_description
1 polymer ?
#
loop_
_entity_poly.entity_id
_entity_poly.type
_entity_poly.pdbx_seq_one_letter_code
_entity_poly.pdbx_strand_id
1 'polypeptide(L)'
;MLRLAISLFLLALCSLTSFSSARSFITTKPLPIDSFLPKPKLENAGVCSYTVIIKTSCSSVSYTRDKISISFGDVYGNEVYVKRLDDPSSRTFEKCSSDTYKISGPCMRDVCYLYLLRQGSDGWKQGRS
;
A
#
# COMPACT_ATOMS: atom_id res chain seq x y z
N MET A 1 37.75 -8.01 -49.74
CA MET A 1 38.40 -8.12 -48.41
C MET A 1 37.94 -7.00 -47.47
N LEU A 2 38.28 -5.72 -47.72
CA LEU A 2 38.02 -4.60 -46.81
C LEU A 2 36.53 -4.35 -46.50
N ARG A 3 35.64 -4.43 -47.51
CA ARG A 3 34.19 -4.25 -47.32
C ARG A 3 33.52 -5.35 -46.48
N LEU A 4 34.04 -6.58 -46.58
CA LEU A 4 33.54 -7.71 -45.80
C LEU A 4 33.94 -7.57 -44.33
N ALA A 5 35.19 -7.14 -44.09
CA ALA A 5 35.70 -6.86 -42.74
C ALA A 5 34.95 -5.72 -42.03
N ILE A 6 34.62 -4.65 -42.76
CA ILE A 6 33.81 -3.54 -42.21
C ILE A 6 32.39 -4.01 -41.86
N SER A 7 31.77 -4.83 -42.72
CA SER A 7 30.43 -5.36 -42.46
C SER A 7 30.41 -6.27 -41.21
N LEU A 8 31.39 -7.17 -41.09
CA LEU A 8 31.58 -8.03 -39.92
C LEU A 8 31.82 -7.22 -38.63
N PHE A 9 32.58 -6.12 -38.73
CA PHE A 9 32.85 -5.23 -37.60
C PHE A 9 31.59 -4.48 -37.14
N LEU A 10 30.78 -3.97 -38.08
CA LEU A 10 29.51 -3.29 -37.76
C LEU A 10 28.47 -4.23 -37.14
N LEU A 11 28.38 -5.48 -37.62
CA LEU A 11 27.53 -6.52 -37.03
C LEU A 11 27.94 -6.87 -35.58
N ALA A 12 29.25 -6.92 -35.30
CA ALA A 12 29.76 -7.16 -33.95
C ALA A 12 29.41 -6.00 -32.98
N LEU A 13 29.47 -4.74 -33.44
CA LEU A 13 29.12 -3.57 -32.64
C LEU A 13 27.62 -3.51 -32.26
N CYS A 14 26.72 -3.91 -33.16
CA CYS A 14 25.29 -3.99 -32.85
C CYS A 14 24.97 -5.04 -31.77
N SER A 15 25.78 -6.11 -31.68
CA SER A 15 25.57 -7.22 -30.73
C SER A 15 25.83 -6.82 -29.27
N LEU A 16 26.63 -5.76 -29.04
CA LEU A 16 27.06 -5.32 -27.71
C LEU A 16 26.08 -4.35 -27.02
N THR A 17 25.04 -3.88 -27.71
CA THR A 17 24.15 -2.80 -27.21
C THR A 17 22.77 -3.26 -26.72
N SER A 18 22.46 -4.56 -26.76
CA SER A 18 21.09 -5.06 -26.56
C SER A 18 20.80 -5.72 -25.21
N PHE A 19 21.49 -5.32 -24.13
CA PHE A 19 21.08 -5.70 -22.78
C PHE A 19 20.34 -4.55 -22.09
N SER A 20 19.09 -4.32 -22.50
CA SER A 20 18.14 -3.54 -21.68
C SER A 20 17.64 -4.45 -20.55
N SER A 21 18.29 -4.38 -19.38
CA SER A 21 17.73 -4.99 -18.17
C SER A 21 16.77 -3.99 -17.54
N ALA A 22 15.48 -4.09 -17.87
CA ALA A 22 14.43 -3.45 -17.10
C ALA A 22 14.32 -4.16 -15.74
N ARG A 23 15.10 -3.72 -14.75
CA ARG A 23 14.89 -4.12 -13.35
C ARG A 23 13.58 -3.50 -12.87
N SER A 24 12.52 -4.30 -12.85
CA SER A 24 11.32 -4.00 -12.08
C SER A 24 11.67 -4.08 -10.59
N PHE A 25 12.03 -2.94 -9.99
CA PHE A 25 12.08 -2.79 -8.54
C PHE A 25 10.65 -2.70 -8.00
N ILE A 26 9.88 -3.79 -8.12
CA ILE A 26 8.71 -3.96 -7.26
C ILE A 26 9.24 -4.44 -5.92
N THR A 27 9.63 -3.48 -5.07
CA THR A 27 9.71 -3.76 -3.64
C THR A 27 8.26 -4.03 -3.21
N THR A 28 7.89 -5.31 -3.13
CA THR A 28 6.54 -5.76 -2.76
C THR A 28 6.28 -5.57 -1.27
N LYS A 29 7.31 -5.23 -0.49
CA LYS A 29 7.19 -4.98 0.93
C LYS A 29 7.24 -3.48 1.19
N PRO A 30 6.13 -2.86 1.64
CA PRO A 30 6.19 -1.48 2.10
C PRO A 30 7.28 -1.37 3.17
N LEU A 31 8.13 -0.36 3.04
CA LEU A 31 9.22 -0.10 3.98
C LEU A 31 8.59 0.06 5.39
N PRO A 32 9.20 -0.52 6.44
CA PRO A 32 8.73 -0.29 7.81
C PRO A 32 8.64 1.22 8.07
N ILE A 33 7.45 1.70 8.42
CA ILE A 33 7.27 3.08 8.84
C ILE A 33 7.71 3.17 10.31
N ASP A 34 8.78 3.92 10.55
CA ASP A 34 9.32 4.16 11.90
C ASP A 34 8.36 4.95 12.79
N SER A 35 7.43 5.73 12.21
CA SER A 35 6.39 6.39 13.00
C SER A 35 5.13 6.70 12.17
N PHE A 36 3.96 6.26 12.67
CA PHE A 36 2.63 6.65 12.18
C PHE A 36 2.27 8.05 12.71
N LEU A 37 3.15 9.03 12.47
CA LEU A 37 2.86 10.40 12.85
C LEU A 37 2.17 11.09 11.68
N PRO A 38 0.89 11.48 11.82
CA PRO A 38 0.20 12.21 10.78
C PRO A 38 0.95 13.50 10.49
N LYS A 39 1.38 13.68 9.24
CA LYS A 39 2.01 14.93 8.82
C LYS A 39 0.92 16.01 8.76
N PRO A 40 1.05 17.12 9.50
CA PRO A 40 0.04 18.17 9.51
C PRO A 40 -0.11 18.77 8.11
N LYS A 41 -1.38 19.07 7.79
CA LYS A 41 -1.93 19.41 6.48
C LYS A 41 -1.18 20.55 5.76
N LEU A 42 -1.08 20.41 4.44
CA LEU A 42 -0.96 21.51 3.49
C LEU A 42 -2.25 22.36 3.58
N GLU A 43 -2.15 23.63 4.00
CA GLU A 43 -3.28 24.56 3.99
C GLU A 43 -3.95 24.54 2.60
N ASN A 44 -5.29 24.43 2.55
CA ASN A 44 -6.15 24.38 1.35
C ASN A 44 -6.43 23.03 0.65
N ALA A 45 -6.04 21.87 1.18
CA ALA A 45 -6.52 20.61 0.59
C ALA A 45 -8.04 20.42 0.79
N GLY A 46 -8.77 20.10 -0.29
CA GLY A 46 -10.20 19.77 -0.28
C GLY A 46 -10.52 18.55 0.58
N VAL A 47 -11.78 18.38 0.98
CA VAL A 47 -12.22 17.25 1.82
C VAL A 47 -12.94 16.22 0.96
N CYS A 48 -12.45 14.98 1.00
CA CYS A 48 -13.02 13.83 0.30
C CYS A 48 -13.48 12.76 1.29
N SER A 49 -14.43 11.93 0.87
CA SER A 49 -14.88 10.75 1.62
C SER A 49 -14.37 9.48 0.93
N TYR A 50 -13.77 8.60 1.72
CA TYR A 50 -13.21 7.32 1.29
C TYR A 50 -14.04 6.17 1.85
N THR A 51 -14.31 5.16 1.02
CA THR A 51 -14.90 3.90 1.47
C THR A 51 -13.79 2.88 1.65
N VAL A 52 -13.54 2.48 2.89
CA VAL A 52 -12.55 1.46 3.23
C VAL A 52 -13.27 0.18 3.60
N ILE A 53 -12.94 -0.92 2.92
CA ILE A 53 -13.49 -2.24 3.18
C ILE A 53 -12.37 -3.12 3.71
N ILE A 54 -12.49 -3.58 4.95
CA ILE A 54 -11.54 -4.50 5.58
C ILE A 54 -12.16 -5.88 5.64
N LYS A 55 -11.54 -6.84 4.96
CA LYS A 55 -11.92 -8.25 5.05
C LYS A 55 -11.14 -8.92 6.17
N THR A 56 -11.80 -9.74 6.97
CA THR A 56 -11.15 -10.59 7.97
C THR A 56 -11.03 -12.01 7.43
N SER A 57 -9.87 -12.64 7.61
CA SER A 57 -9.63 -14.00 7.12
C SER A 57 -10.50 -15.02 7.84
N CYS A 58 -10.92 -16.07 7.13
CA CYS A 58 -11.50 -17.27 7.74
C CYS A 58 -10.51 -18.07 8.61
N SER A 59 -9.21 -17.77 8.51
CA SER A 59 -8.18 -18.33 9.39
C SER A 59 -7.87 -17.45 10.60
N SER A 60 -8.61 -16.35 10.78
CA SER A 60 -8.53 -15.45 11.94
C SER A 60 -9.22 -16.04 13.17
N VAL A 61 -9.01 -15.39 14.32
CA VAL A 61 -9.80 -15.61 15.54
C VAL A 61 -11.25 -15.19 15.34
N SER A 62 -12.17 -15.75 16.16
CA SER A 62 -13.61 -15.50 16.04
C SER A 62 -13.97 -14.01 16.19
N TYR A 63 -13.34 -13.34 17.15
CA TYR A 63 -13.39 -11.90 17.36
C TYR A 63 -12.01 -11.42 17.83
N THR A 64 -11.71 -10.15 17.60
CA THR A 64 -10.45 -9.51 18.01
C THR A 64 -10.70 -8.40 19.02
N ARG A 65 -9.73 -8.23 19.92
CA ARG A 65 -9.56 -7.11 20.86
C ARG A 65 -8.33 -6.29 20.49
N ASP A 66 -7.55 -6.74 19.51
CA ASP A 66 -6.42 -5.99 18.98
C ASP A 66 -6.92 -4.67 18.39
N LYS A 67 -6.18 -3.60 18.64
CA LYS A 67 -6.48 -2.28 18.08
C LYS A 67 -6.01 -2.25 16.63
N ILE A 68 -6.91 -1.84 15.73
CA ILE A 68 -6.61 -1.75 14.31
C ILE A 68 -6.60 -0.28 13.90
N SER A 69 -5.47 0.19 13.38
CA SER A 69 -5.32 1.52 12.79
C SER A 69 -5.07 1.40 11.30
N ILE A 70 -5.44 2.43 10.54
CA ILE A 70 -5.14 2.52 9.10
C ILE A 70 -4.48 3.87 8.80
N SER A 71 -3.50 3.85 7.89
CA SER A 71 -2.99 5.04 7.22
C SER A 71 -2.98 4.81 5.72
N PHE A 72 -3.37 5.79 4.92
CA PHE A 72 -3.18 5.76 3.47
C PHE A 72 -2.96 7.18 2.96
N GLY A 73 -2.23 7.29 1.85
CA GLY A 73 -1.85 8.59 1.31
C GLY A 73 -1.33 8.53 -0.11
N ASP A 74 -1.03 9.71 -0.65
CA ASP A 74 -0.57 9.93 -2.02
C ASP A 74 0.89 10.41 -2.10
N VAL A 75 1.42 10.52 -3.31
CA VAL A 75 2.78 11.06 -3.56
C VAL A 75 2.94 12.54 -3.21
N TYR A 76 1.84 13.27 -2.97
CA TYR A 76 1.84 14.71 -2.68
C TYR A 76 1.84 15.01 -1.18
N GLY A 77 1.85 13.97 -0.34
CA GLY A 77 1.84 14.10 1.12
C GLY A 77 0.45 14.28 1.72
N ASN A 78 -0.62 14.08 0.95
CA ASN A 78 -1.95 13.95 1.53
C ASN A 78 -2.04 12.60 2.23
N GLU A 79 -2.38 12.60 3.51
CA GLU A 79 -2.49 11.39 4.32
C GLU A 79 -3.78 11.40 5.13
N VAL A 80 -4.41 10.23 5.21
CA VAL A 80 -5.48 9.93 6.16
C VAL A 80 -4.95 8.94 7.16
N TYR A 81 -5.06 9.28 8.44
CA TYR A 81 -4.75 8.38 9.55
C TYR A 81 -5.97 8.22 10.46
N VAL A 82 -6.39 6.98 10.68
CA VAL A 82 -7.42 6.64 11.67
C VAL A 82 -6.79 5.76 12.74
N LYS A 83 -6.69 6.33 13.94
CA LYS A 83 -6.01 5.70 15.09
C LYS A 83 -6.66 4.40 15.53
N ARG A 84 -7.99 4.28 15.43
CA ARG A 84 -8.72 3.12 15.92
C ARG A 84 -9.99 2.94 15.11
N LEU A 85 -10.05 1.86 14.34
CA LEU A 85 -11.22 1.46 13.55
C LEU A 85 -12.15 0.53 14.33
N ASP A 86 -11.62 -0.22 15.30
CA ASP A 86 -12.42 -1.06 16.17
C ASP A 86 -13.27 -0.20 17.11
N ASP A 87 -14.59 -0.24 16.95
CA ASP A 87 -15.52 0.22 17.97
C ASP A 87 -15.86 -0.96 18.90
N PRO A 88 -15.60 -0.87 20.23
CA PRO A 88 -15.88 -1.94 21.19
C PRO A 88 -17.30 -2.50 21.15
N SER A 89 -18.29 -1.72 20.71
CA SER A 89 -19.69 -2.16 20.55
C SER A 89 -20.02 -2.85 19.23
N SER A 90 -19.16 -2.73 18.21
CA SER A 90 -19.56 -2.95 16.82
C SER A 90 -19.39 -4.36 16.27
N ARG A 91 -18.85 -5.32 17.04
CA ARG A 91 -18.49 -6.66 16.54
C ARG A 91 -17.70 -6.62 15.22
N THR A 92 -16.92 -5.56 15.00
CA THR A 92 -16.05 -5.45 13.82
C THR A 92 -14.97 -6.50 13.86
N PHE A 93 -14.48 -6.88 12.68
CA PHE A 93 -13.33 -7.76 12.50
C PHE A 93 -13.57 -9.21 12.94
N GLU A 94 -14.82 -9.67 12.90
CA GLU A 94 -15.20 -11.07 13.10
C GLU A 94 -14.59 -11.98 12.02
N LYS A 95 -14.37 -13.25 12.37
CA LYS A 95 -13.87 -14.25 11.42
C LYS A 95 -14.74 -14.33 10.16
N CYS A 96 -14.10 -14.38 8.99
CA CYS A 96 -14.79 -14.41 7.69
C CYS A 96 -15.71 -13.21 7.40
N SER A 97 -15.54 -12.06 8.07
CA SER A 97 -16.40 -10.89 7.86
C SER A 97 -15.81 -9.86 6.89
N SER A 98 -16.61 -8.85 6.54
CA SER A 98 -16.17 -7.62 5.88
C SER A 98 -16.76 -6.41 6.59
N ASP A 99 -15.91 -5.50 7.04
CA ASP A 99 -16.29 -4.27 7.72
C ASP A 99 -16.06 -3.07 6.81
N THR A 100 -17.05 -2.19 6.68
CA THR A 100 -17.00 -1.02 5.78
C THR A 100 -17.01 0.28 6.57
N TYR A 101 -16.06 1.15 6.28
CA TYR A 101 -15.89 2.44 6.93
C TYR A 101 -15.97 3.57 5.91
N LYS A 102 -16.67 4.65 6.26
CA LYS A 102 -16.59 5.93 5.55
C LYS A 102 -15.67 6.86 6.32
N ILE A 103 -14.56 7.26 5.72
CA ILE A 103 -13.52 8.06 6.36
C ILE A 103 -13.34 9.36 5.58
N SER A 104 -13.35 10.49 6.26
CA SER A 104 -13.08 11.80 5.64
C SER A 104 -11.62 12.19 5.78
N GLY A 105 -11.10 12.88 4.78
CA GLY A 105 -9.69 13.27 4.73
C GLY A 105 -9.37 14.26 3.61
N PRO A 106 -8.10 14.69 3.49
CA PRO A 106 -7.65 15.47 2.34
C PRO A 106 -7.88 14.67 1.05
N CYS A 107 -8.41 15.32 0.02
CA CYS A 107 -8.57 14.70 -1.30
C CYS A 107 -7.21 14.29 -1.87
N MET A 108 -7.12 13.03 -2.28
CA MET A 108 -5.96 12.42 -2.92
C MET A 108 -6.28 12.20 -4.39
N ARG A 109 -5.29 12.41 -5.28
CA ARG A 109 -5.47 12.03 -6.69
C ARG A 109 -5.38 10.52 -6.87
N ASP A 110 -4.33 9.93 -6.30
CA ASP A 110 -4.00 8.51 -6.41
C ASP A 110 -3.54 8.02 -5.04
N VAL A 111 -4.11 6.92 -4.52
CA VAL A 111 -3.61 6.31 -3.27
C VAL A 111 -2.35 5.52 -3.61
N CYS A 112 -1.22 5.94 -3.06
CA CYS A 112 0.10 5.36 -3.36
C CYS A 112 0.58 4.38 -2.29
N TYR A 113 0.04 4.48 -1.07
CA TYR A 113 0.32 3.52 -0.01
C TYR A 113 -0.90 3.30 0.87
N LEU A 114 -0.93 2.13 1.50
CA LEU A 114 -1.87 1.78 2.56
C LEU A 114 -1.12 0.96 3.60
N TYR A 115 -1.25 1.36 4.85
CA TYR A 115 -0.74 0.66 6.01
C TYR A 115 -1.89 0.28 6.92
N LEU A 116 -1.91 -0.98 7.33
CA LEU A 116 -2.78 -1.49 8.36
C LEU A 116 -1.93 -1.88 9.57
N LEU A 117 -2.14 -1.21 10.69
CA LEU A 117 -1.40 -1.47 11.93
C LEU A 117 -2.30 -2.26 12.88
N ARG A 118 -1.78 -3.39 13.36
CA ARG A 118 -2.41 -4.20 14.40
C ARG A 118 -1.59 -4.08 15.68
N GLN A 119 -2.23 -3.65 16.77
CA GLN A 119 -1.63 -3.61 18.10
C GLN A 119 -2.41 -4.53 19.05
N GLY A 120 -1.78 -5.65 19.40
CA GLY A 120 -2.31 -6.62 20.34
C GLY A 120 -1.74 -8.02 20.06
N SER A 121 -2.35 -9.03 20.67
CA SER A 121 -1.79 -10.37 20.78
C SER A 121 -2.76 -11.49 20.46
N ASP A 122 -4.00 -11.21 20.07
CA ASP A 122 -4.99 -12.26 19.84
C ASP A 122 -4.83 -13.01 18.51
N GLY A 123 -3.98 -12.52 17.61
CA GLY A 123 -3.70 -13.19 16.35
C GLY A 123 -4.70 -12.89 15.24
N TRP A 124 -5.43 -11.77 15.29
CA TRP A 124 -6.27 -11.32 14.16
C TRP A 124 -5.51 -11.30 12.83
N LYS A 125 -6.16 -11.77 11.76
CA LYS A 125 -5.59 -11.87 10.41
C LYS A 125 -6.48 -11.17 9.38
N GLN A 126 -5.85 -10.28 8.61
CA GLN A 126 -6.48 -9.68 7.43
C GLN A 126 -6.80 -10.74 6.37
N GLY A 127 -7.96 -10.59 5.74
CA GLY A 127 -8.41 -11.39 4.60
C GLY A 127 -7.81 -10.88 3.28
N ARG A 128 -7.93 -11.70 2.24
CA ARG A 128 -7.54 -11.32 0.87
C ARG A 128 -8.72 -10.63 0.19
N SER A 129 -8.42 -9.59 -0.59
CA SER A 129 -9.37 -8.90 -1.47
C SER A 129 -9.93 -9.84 -2.53
#